data_AF-A0A924KHX1-F1
#
_entry.id   AF-A0A924KHX1-F1
#
_cell.length_a   1.000
_cell.length_b   1.000
_cell.length_c   1.000
_cell.angle_alpha   90.00
_cell.angle_beta   90.00
_cell.angle_gamma   90.00
#
_symmetry.space_group_name_H-M   'P 1'
#
loop_
_entity.id
_entity.type
_entity.pdbx_description
1 polymer ?
#
loop_
_entity_poly.entity_id
_entity_poly.type
_entity_poly.pdbx_seq_one_letter_code
_entity_poly.pdbx_strand_id
1 'polypeptide(L)'
;MAPRTAVHVACLLCLAGTLLPVGAQELAPVTIQGTYDNAIRTSDAASQGVVTAKLIENRPTLRPAEVLEFVPGVIVTQHSGDGKANQYFLRGFNLDHGTDFASYVDGMPVNMTTQAHGHGYSDLN
;
A
#
# COMPACT_ATOMS: atom_id res chain seq x y z
N MET A 1 24.73 -55.36 73.56
CA MET A 1 25.38 -55.45 72.24
C MET A 1 24.46 -54.75 71.25
N ALA A 2 24.78 -53.51 70.88
CA ALA A 2 23.89 -52.61 70.14
C ALA A 2 24.26 -52.58 68.65
N PRO A 3 23.29 -52.54 67.72
CA PRO A 3 23.51 -51.98 66.40
C PRO A 3 22.99 -50.54 66.38
N ARG A 4 23.91 -49.59 66.17
CA ARG A 4 23.60 -48.19 65.86
C ARG A 4 23.24 -48.12 64.37
N THR A 5 21.96 -47.96 64.04
CA THR A 5 21.51 -47.62 62.69
C THR A 5 21.85 -46.15 62.42
N ALA A 6 22.79 -45.92 61.52
CA ALA A 6 23.10 -44.60 60.99
C ALA A 6 22.04 -44.22 59.96
N VAL A 7 21.15 -43.27 60.29
CA VAL A 7 20.30 -42.59 59.31
C VAL A 7 21.06 -41.36 58.85
N HIS A 8 21.63 -41.42 57.65
CA HIS A 8 22.24 -40.25 57.02
C HIS A 8 21.14 -39.30 56.54
N VAL A 9 20.97 -38.22 57.27
CA VAL A 9 20.35 -36.98 56.78
C VAL A 9 21.33 -36.36 55.80
N ALA A 10 21.12 -36.56 54.50
CA ALA A 10 21.85 -35.86 53.45
C ALA A 10 20.95 -34.78 52.84
N CYS A 11 21.04 -33.62 53.52
CA CYS A 11 20.94 -32.25 53.03
C CYS A 11 20.27 -32.02 51.66
N LEU A 12 19.12 -31.35 51.74
CA LEU A 12 18.42 -30.64 50.67
C LEU A 12 19.37 -29.62 50.01
N LEU A 13 20.04 -29.98 48.91
CA LEU A 13 20.86 -29.02 48.14
C LEU A 13 19.96 -28.24 47.18
N CYS A 14 19.28 -27.23 47.71
CA CYS A 14 18.83 -26.08 46.92
C CYS A 14 20.09 -25.32 46.47
N LEU A 15 20.51 -25.46 45.20
CA LEU A 15 21.38 -24.47 44.58
C LEU A 15 20.63 -23.81 43.42
N ALA A 16 20.04 -22.68 43.78
CA ALA A 16 19.50 -21.61 42.97
C ALA A 16 19.98 -21.60 41.51
N GLY A 17 19.04 -21.87 40.59
CA GLY A 17 19.20 -21.41 39.22
C GLY A 17 19.31 -19.89 39.22
N THR A 18 20.41 -19.37 38.70
CA THR A 18 20.53 -17.95 38.40
C THR A 18 19.58 -17.63 37.26
N LEU A 19 18.37 -17.18 37.58
CA LEU A 19 17.51 -16.44 36.66
C LEU A 19 18.20 -15.10 36.42
N LEU A 20 19.06 -15.04 35.39
CA LEU A 20 19.53 -13.75 34.90
C LEU A 20 18.28 -12.96 34.46
N PRO A 21 18.10 -11.71 34.92
CA PRO A 21 17.04 -10.89 34.38
C PRO A 21 17.35 -10.68 32.90
N VAL A 22 16.53 -11.26 32.02
CA VAL A 22 16.43 -10.77 30.64
C VAL A 22 15.99 -9.32 30.78
N GLY A 23 16.91 -8.40 30.52
CA GLY A 23 16.58 -6.99 30.45
C GLY A 23 15.47 -6.82 29.42
N ALA A 24 14.29 -6.41 29.87
CA ALA A 24 13.22 -6.04 28.97
C ALA A 24 13.71 -4.82 28.18
N GLN A 25 14.07 -5.04 26.91
CA GLN A 25 14.43 -3.95 26.02
C GLN A 25 13.14 -3.21 25.68
N GLU A 26 12.93 -2.06 26.31
CA GLU A 26 11.88 -1.15 25.90
C GLU A 26 12.28 -0.55 24.55
N LEU A 27 11.46 -0.81 23.52
CA LEU A 27 11.67 -0.28 22.18
C LEU A 27 11.20 1.18 22.13
N ALA A 28 11.91 2.00 21.35
CA ALA A 28 11.44 3.35 21.07
C ALA A 28 10.05 3.30 20.40
N PRO A 29 9.14 4.21 20.76
CA PRO A 29 7.82 4.26 20.13
C PRO A 29 7.96 4.53 18.63
N VAL A 30 7.32 3.69 17.82
CA VAL A 30 7.23 3.88 16.36
C VAL A 30 5.92 4.59 16.06
N THR A 31 6.01 5.76 15.42
CA THR A 31 4.82 6.46 14.91
C THR A 31 4.51 5.96 13.51
N ILE A 32 3.32 5.38 13.33
CA ILE A 32 2.82 4.98 12.01
C ILE A 32 1.93 6.10 11.47
N GLN A 33 2.38 6.76 10.42
CA GLN A 33 1.57 7.71 9.68
C GLN A 33 0.89 6.98 8.52
N GLY A 34 -0.44 7.08 8.45
CA GLY A 34 -1.21 6.52 7.34
C GLY A 34 -0.83 7.17 6.01
N THR A 35 -0.87 6.38 4.93
CA THR A 35 -0.45 6.84 3.59
C THR A 35 -1.56 7.52 2.79
N TYR A 36 -2.82 7.20 3.10
CA TYR A 36 -3.99 7.73 2.41
C TYR A 36 -4.64 8.83 3.24
N ASP A 37 -4.96 9.95 2.59
CA ASP A 37 -5.78 11.01 3.15
C ASP A 37 -7.27 10.69 2.93
N ASN A 38 -7.73 9.62 3.59
CA ASN A 38 -9.11 9.14 3.51
C ASN A 38 -9.62 8.80 4.91
N ALA A 39 -9.60 9.79 5.80
CA ALA A 39 -10.17 9.62 7.13
C ALA A 39 -11.69 9.44 7.05
N ILE A 40 -12.27 8.86 8.10
CA ILE A 40 -13.71 8.63 8.16
C ILE A 40 -14.45 9.97 7.96
N ARG A 41 -15.33 10.04 6.95
CA ARG A 41 -16.11 11.23 6.53
C ARG A 41 -15.32 12.34 5.82
N THR A 42 -14.13 12.09 5.28
CA THR A 42 -13.42 13.07 4.44
C THR A 42 -13.72 12.96 2.95
N SER A 43 -14.52 11.97 2.53
CA SER A 43 -14.85 11.69 1.14
C SER A 43 -16.37 11.67 0.93
N ASP A 44 -16.82 12.14 -0.24
CA ASP A 44 -18.25 12.16 -0.59
C ASP A 44 -18.77 10.79 -1.08
N ALA A 45 -17.85 9.91 -1.52
CA ALA A 45 -18.16 8.57 -2.00
C ALA A 45 -17.17 7.51 -1.50
N ALA A 46 -17.63 6.27 -1.37
CA ALA A 46 -16.78 5.14 -0.98
C ALA A 46 -15.68 4.80 -2.01
N SER A 47 -15.84 5.22 -3.26
CA SER A 47 -14.86 5.04 -4.34
C SER A 47 -14.11 6.32 -4.71
N GLN A 48 -14.09 7.30 -3.82
CA GLN A 48 -13.25 8.50 -3.93
C GLN A 48 -11.97 8.31 -3.12
N GLY A 49 -10.88 8.92 -3.57
CA GLY A 49 -9.63 8.94 -2.84
C GLY A 49 -8.67 9.98 -3.41
N VAL A 50 -7.61 10.25 -2.65
CA VAL A 50 -6.52 11.16 -3.01
C VAL A 50 -5.21 10.39 -3.02
N VAL A 51 -4.45 10.55 -4.11
CA VAL A 51 -3.10 10.00 -4.25
C VAL A 51 -2.13 11.15 -4.05
N THR A 52 -1.27 11.06 -3.04
CA THR A 52 -0.30 12.11 -2.69
C THR A 52 0.98 11.96 -3.51
N ALA A 53 1.76 13.03 -3.64
CA ALA A 53 3.09 12.96 -4.28
C ALA A 53 3.98 11.88 -3.63
N LYS A 54 3.96 11.79 -2.30
CA LYS A 54 4.69 10.76 -1.54
C LYS A 54 4.25 9.33 -1.91
N LEU A 55 2.97 9.10 -2.22
CA LEU A 55 2.51 7.79 -2.69
C LEU A 55 3.11 7.46 -4.06
N ILE A 56 3.11 8.43 -4.97
CA ILE A 56 3.66 8.29 -6.32
C ILE A 56 5.17 8.02 -6.24
N GLU A 57 5.91 8.81 -5.45
CA GLU A 57 7.37 8.66 -5.27
C GLU A 57 7.79 7.30 -4.69
N ASN A 58 6.96 6.71 -3.82
CA ASN A 58 7.27 5.43 -3.18
C ASN A 58 6.93 4.21 -4.05
N ARG A 59 6.29 4.41 -5.21
CA ARG A 59 5.99 3.33 -6.14
C ARG A 59 6.92 3.42 -7.35
N PRO A 60 7.71 2.37 -7.63
CA PRO A 60 8.40 2.28 -8.90
C PRO A 60 7.39 2.26 -10.05
N THR A 61 7.47 3.24 -10.94
CA THR A 61 6.68 3.31 -12.18
C THR A 61 7.62 3.14 -13.37
N LEU A 62 7.31 2.20 -14.26
CA LEU A 62 8.05 1.95 -15.49
C LEU A 62 7.51 2.76 -16.66
N ARG A 63 6.26 3.21 -16.57
CA ARG A 63 5.57 4.03 -17.57
C ARG A 63 4.80 5.15 -16.87
N PRO A 64 4.74 6.38 -17.42
CA PRO A 64 4.03 7.48 -16.75
C PRO A 64 2.55 7.15 -16.54
N ALA A 65 1.94 6.43 -17.48
CA ALA A 65 0.55 5.98 -17.42
C ALA A 65 0.22 5.08 -16.21
N GLU A 66 1.21 4.42 -15.59
CA GLU A 66 1.02 3.58 -14.39
C GLU A 66 0.61 4.40 -13.16
N VAL A 67 0.81 5.71 -13.16
CA VAL A 67 0.32 6.60 -12.09
C VAL A 67 -1.20 6.54 -11.97
N LEU A 68 -1.93 6.32 -13.07
CA LEU A 68 -3.39 6.16 -12.99
C LEU A 68 -3.82 4.84 -12.35
N GLU A 69 -2.95 3.84 -12.25
CA GLU A 69 -3.24 2.56 -11.58
C GLU A 69 -3.23 2.67 -10.04
N PHE A 70 -3.00 3.86 -9.47
CA PHE A 70 -3.36 4.13 -8.08
C PHE A 70 -4.88 4.20 -7.86
N VAL A 71 -5.66 4.49 -8.92
CA VAL A 71 -7.12 4.46 -8.85
C VAL A 71 -7.58 3.00 -8.81
N PRO A 72 -8.27 2.55 -7.74
CA PRO A 72 -8.65 1.15 -7.60
C PRO A 72 -9.53 0.66 -8.76
N GLY A 73 -9.09 -0.42 -9.41
CA GLY A 73 -9.79 -1.02 -10.54
C GLY A 73 -9.49 -0.36 -11.88
N VAL A 74 -8.59 0.62 -11.94
CA VAL A 74 -8.02 1.12 -13.21
C VAL A 74 -6.86 0.23 -13.63
N ILE A 75 -6.82 -0.12 -14.91
CA ILE A 75 -5.71 -0.82 -15.57
C ILE A 75 -5.34 -0.02 -16.82
N VAL A 76 -4.04 0.20 -17.03
CA VAL A 76 -3.54 0.97 -18.16
C VAL A 76 -2.56 0.14 -18.99
N THR A 77 -3.00 -0.27 -20.18
CA THR A 77 -2.19 -1.10 -21.06
C THR A 77 -1.64 -0.30 -22.23
N GLN A 78 -0.43 -0.65 -22.65
CA GLN A 78 0.05 -0.25 -23.96
C GLN A 78 -0.31 -1.37 -24.94
N HIS A 79 -1.24 -1.09 -25.85
CA HIS A 79 -1.80 -2.12 -26.76
C HIS A 79 -1.36 -1.95 -28.22
N SER A 80 -0.65 -0.86 -28.51
CA SER A 80 -0.04 -0.57 -29.80
C SER A 80 1.32 0.12 -29.60
N GLY A 81 1.95 0.62 -30.66
CA GLY A 81 3.18 1.40 -30.54
C GLY A 81 2.98 2.75 -29.85
N ASP A 82 4.08 3.42 -29.50
CA ASP A 82 4.12 4.66 -28.70
C ASP A 82 3.40 5.86 -29.35
N GLY A 83 3.03 5.76 -30.63
CA GLY A 83 2.23 6.78 -31.33
C GLY A 83 0.71 6.67 -31.11
N LYS A 84 0.26 5.87 -30.14
CA LYS A 84 -1.16 5.68 -29.77
C LYS A 84 -1.32 5.80 -28.26
N ALA A 85 -2.37 6.52 -27.86
CA ALA A 85 -2.78 6.63 -26.47
C ALA A 85 -2.95 5.24 -25.83
N ASN A 86 -2.66 5.14 -24.54
CA ASN A 86 -2.83 3.90 -23.79
C ASN A 86 -4.29 3.41 -23.82
N GLN A 87 -4.53 2.11 -23.63
CA GLN A 87 -5.89 1.62 -23.37
C GLN A 87 -6.16 1.68 -21.88
N TYR A 88 -7.35 2.15 -21.53
CA TYR A 88 -7.81 2.22 -20.16
C TYR A 88 -8.95 1.24 -19.92
N PHE A 89 -8.92 0.60 -18.76
CA PHE A 89 -10.02 -0.21 -18.26
C PHE A 89 -10.36 0.24 -16.85
N LEU A 90 -11.65 0.35 -16.52
CA LEU A 90 -12.13 0.59 -15.16
C LEU A 90 -13.08 -0.53 -14.75
N ARG A 91 -12.72 -1.28 -13.72
CA ARG A 91 -13.51 -2.41 -13.18
C ARG A 91 -13.92 -3.42 -14.27
N GLY A 92 -13.03 -3.64 -15.23
CA GLY A 92 -13.24 -4.56 -16.35
C GLY A 92 -13.96 -3.98 -17.57
N PHE A 93 -14.45 -2.73 -17.49
CA PHE A 93 -15.03 -2.04 -18.64
C PHE A 93 -13.95 -1.31 -19.43
N ASN A 94 -13.98 -1.46 -20.75
CA ASN A 94 -13.10 -0.73 -21.64
C ASN A 94 -13.52 0.75 -21.70
N LEU A 95 -12.56 1.66 -21.53
CA LEU A 95 -12.77 3.11 -21.53
C LEU A 95 -12.19 3.81 -22.78
N ASP A 96 -11.89 3.02 -23.83
CA ASP A 96 -11.42 3.44 -25.15
C ASP A 96 -10.43 4.60 -25.14
N HIS A 97 -9.12 4.34 -25.08
CA HIS A 97 -8.10 5.38 -25.09
C HIS A 97 -8.35 6.58 -24.12
N GLY A 98 -9.19 6.37 -23.10
CA GLY A 98 -9.58 7.38 -22.13
C GLY A 98 -10.69 8.31 -22.62
N THR A 99 -11.49 7.99 -23.65
CA THR A 99 -12.64 8.81 -24.07
C THR A 99 -13.81 8.71 -23.09
N ASP A 100 -13.98 7.57 -22.43
CA ASP A 100 -15.10 7.29 -21.51
C ASP A 100 -14.77 7.59 -20.03
N PHE A 101 -13.64 8.25 -19.77
CA PHE A 101 -13.22 8.63 -18.41
C PHE A 101 -12.73 10.07 -18.39
N ALA A 102 -13.36 10.94 -17.61
CA ALA A 102 -12.99 12.35 -17.56
C ALA A 102 -11.70 12.55 -16.73
N SER A 103 -10.69 13.15 -17.33
CA SER A 103 -9.45 13.56 -16.69
C SER A 103 -9.30 15.07 -16.78
N TYR A 104 -8.77 15.67 -15.71
CA TYR A 104 -8.63 17.12 -15.58
C TYR A 104 -7.24 17.45 -15.05
N VAL A 105 -6.67 18.55 -15.55
CA VAL A 105 -5.44 19.17 -15.03
C VAL A 105 -5.77 20.63 -14.74
N ASP A 106 -5.54 21.08 -13.51
CA ASP A 106 -5.87 22.44 -13.05
C ASP A 106 -7.31 22.88 -13.38
N GLY A 107 -8.25 21.92 -13.29
CA GLY A 107 -9.67 22.13 -13.59
C GLY A 107 -10.04 22.15 -15.08
N MET A 108 -9.05 22.05 -15.97
CA MET A 108 -9.26 21.97 -17.41
C MET A 108 -9.38 20.51 -17.86
N PRO A 109 -10.40 20.13 -18.66
CA PRO A 109 -10.51 18.77 -19.16
C PRO A 109 -9.35 18.47 -20.12
N VAL A 110 -8.70 17.32 -19.92
CA VAL A 110 -7.61 16.84 -20.78
C VAL A 110 -8.17 16.10 -21.99
N ASN A 111 -9.30 15.42 -21.82
CA ASN A 111 -9.96 14.61 -22.83
C ASN A 111 -11.41 15.06 -23.05
N MET A 112 -11.95 14.81 -24.25
CA MET A 112 -13.31 15.23 -24.65
C MET A 112 -14.06 14.03 -25.23
N THR A 113 -15.22 13.72 -24.65
CA THR A 113 -16.07 12.57 -25.03
C THR A 113 -16.52 12.59 -26.49
N THR A 114 -16.59 13.76 -27.13
CA THR A 114 -17.08 13.92 -28.51
C THR A 114 -16.00 13.82 -29.59
N GLN A 115 -14.74 13.54 -29.24
CA GLN A 115 -13.59 13.66 -30.17
C GLN A 115 -12.69 12.44 -30.18
N ALA A 116 -13.29 11.29 -30.48
CA ALA A 116 -12.65 9.97 -30.48
C ALA A 116 -11.53 9.76 -31.53
N HIS A 117 -11.02 10.77 -32.24
CA HIS A 117 -10.03 10.57 -33.31
C HIS A 117 -9.03 11.74 -33.53
N GLY A 118 -8.90 12.71 -32.60
CA GLY A 118 -7.96 13.82 -32.84
C GLY A 118 -7.56 14.66 -31.63
N HIS A 119 -8.44 14.81 -30.62
CA HIS A 119 -8.16 15.66 -29.44
C HIS A 119 -8.81 15.13 -28.15
N GLY A 120 -9.40 13.92 -28.16
CA GLY A 120 -10.28 13.43 -27.09
C GLY A 120 -9.73 12.30 -26.23
N TYR A 121 -8.44 11.98 -26.33
CA TYR A 121 -7.83 10.89 -25.58
C TYR A 121 -7.04 11.40 -24.38
N SER A 122 -6.99 10.60 -23.32
CA SER A 122 -5.98 10.80 -22.27
C SER A 122 -4.74 10.03 -22.72
N ASP A 123 -3.69 10.76 -23.14
CA ASP A 123 -2.40 10.15 -23.47
C ASP A 123 -1.37 10.51 -22.41
N LEU A 124 -0.75 9.49 -21.81
CA LEU A 124 0.26 9.61 -20.77
C LEU A 124 1.56 8.89 -21.15
N ASN A 125 1.79 8.65 -22.44
CA ASN A 125 3.10 8.21 -22.94
C ASN A 125 4.18 9.29 -22.80
#